data_AF-A0A969P9A1-F1
#
_entry.id   AF-A0A969P9A1-F1
#
_cell.length_a   1.000
_cell.length_b   1.000
_cell.length_c   1.000
_cell.angle_alpha   90.00
_cell.angle_beta   90.00
_cell.angle_gamma   90.00
#
_symmetry.space_group_name_H-M   'P 1'
#
loop_
_entity.id
_entity.type
_entity.pdbx_description
1 polymer ?
#
loop_
_entity_poly.entity_id
_entity_poly.type
_entity_poly.pdbx_seq_one_letter_code
_entity_poly.pdbx_strand_id
1 'polypeptide(L)'
;MSQNLSDGERSRLGRVNLDAFFSHLNFLVDNPEAIETIPDNSTVVYQGTGDLWVDAQNANLAAQAIVNGENVHLLYLSDFP
;
A
#
# COMPACT_ATOMS: atom_id res chain seq x y z
N MET A 1 -1.71 -12.45 -12.86
CA MET A 1 -0.41 -13.15 -13.06
C MET A 1 0.39 -12.99 -11.79
N SER A 2 0.92 -14.07 -11.22
CA SER A 2 1.83 -13.99 -10.07
C SER A 2 3.05 -13.17 -10.48
N GLN A 3 3.41 -12.12 -9.75
CA GLN A 3 4.77 -11.58 -9.86
C GLN A 3 5.71 -12.77 -9.59
N ASN A 4 6.67 -13.03 -10.48
CA ASN A 4 7.63 -14.13 -10.34
C ASN A 4 8.65 -13.81 -9.22
N LEU A 5 8.14 -13.52 -8.03
CA LEU A 5 8.91 -13.18 -6.84
C LEU A 5 9.33 -14.46 -6.14
N SER A 6 10.59 -14.48 -5.72
CA SER A 6 11.11 -15.44 -4.76
C SER A 6 10.40 -15.32 -3.41
N ASP A 7 10.49 -16.35 -2.58
CA ASP A 7 9.89 -16.32 -1.23
C ASP A 7 10.44 -15.17 -0.38
N GLY A 8 11.75 -14.88 -0.50
CA GLY A 8 12.38 -13.76 0.21
C GLY A 8 11.82 -12.40 -0.22
N GLU A 9 11.57 -12.20 -1.51
CA GLU A 9 10.95 -11.00 -2.06
C GLU A 9 9.49 -10.86 -1.61
N ARG A 10 8.73 -11.95 -1.59
CA ARG A 10 7.36 -11.96 -1.05
C ARG A 10 7.33 -11.61 0.43
N SER A 11 8.23 -12.20 1.23
CA SER A 11 8.35 -11.87 2.65
C SER A 11 8.75 -10.41 2.88
N ARG A 12 9.69 -9.87 2.08
CA ARG A 12 10.07 -8.46 2.15
C ARG A 12 8.90 -7.55 1.83
N LEU A 13 8.22 -7.80 0.70
CA LEU A 13 7.05 -7.05 0.26
C LEU A 13 5.94 -7.04 1.31
N GLY A 14 5.63 -8.21 1.87
CA GLY A 14 4.63 -8.36 2.92
C GLY A 14 5.01 -7.62 4.20
N ARG A 15 6.26 -7.76 4.65
CA ARG A 15 6.75 -7.11 5.88
C ARG A 15 6.67 -5.59 5.80
N VAL A 16 7.16 -5.00 4.70
CA VAL A 16 7.17 -3.53 4.54
C VAL A 16 5.76 -2.97 4.42
N ASN A 17 4.88 -3.63 3.64
CA ASN A 17 3.49 -3.18 3.54
C ASN A 17 2.70 -3.35 4.84
N LEU A 18 3.01 -4.37 5.65
CA LEU A 18 2.38 -4.55 6.95
C LEU A 18 2.82 -3.47 7.95
N ASP A 19 4.09 -3.06 7.92
CA ASP A 19 4.61 -1.95 8.72
C ASP A 19 3.98 -0.61 8.31
N ALA A 20 3.85 -0.37 7.00
CA ALA A 20 3.13 0.78 6.44
C ALA A 20 1.66 0.82 6.90
N PHE A 21 0.99 -0.33 6.87
CA PHE A 21 -0.39 -0.47 7.34
C PHE A 21 -0.53 -0.13 8.83
N PHE A 22 0.35 -0.64 9.69
CA PHE A 22 0.31 -0.32 11.12
C PHE A 22 0.62 1.15 11.40
N SER A 23 1.54 1.76 10.66
CA SER A 23 1.84 3.19 10.78
C SER A 23 0.62 4.03 10.42
N HIS A 24 -0.04 3.70 9.32
CA HIS A 24 -1.27 4.38 8.89
C HIS A 24 -2.43 4.15 9.88
N LEU A 25 -2.61 2.93 10.41
CA LEU A 25 -3.60 2.69 11.46
C LEU A 25 -3.36 3.54 12.70
N ASN A 26 -2.11 3.71 13.13
CA ASN A 26 -1.77 4.56 14.27
C ASN A 26 -2.16 6.03 13.98
N PHE A 27 -1.87 6.53 12.78
CA PHE A 27 -2.32 7.86 12.35
C PHE A 27 -3.85 8.01 12.38
N LEU A 28 -4.59 7.00 11.90
CA LEU A 28 -6.06 7.03 11.87
C LEU A 28 -6.70 7.04 13.27
N VAL A 29 -6.05 6.47 14.27
CA VAL A 29 -6.55 6.53 15.66
C VAL A 29 -6.59 7.96 16.17
N ASP A 30 -5.59 8.77 15.81
CA ASP A 30 -5.51 10.18 16.20
C ASP A 30 -6.27 11.11 15.23
N ASN A 31 -6.55 10.66 14.01
CA ASN A 31 -7.17 11.43 12.92
C ASN A 31 -8.29 10.61 12.24
N PRO A 32 -9.38 10.29 12.95
CA PRO A 32 -10.40 9.36 12.47
C PRO A 32 -11.09 9.84 11.18
N GLU A 33 -11.20 11.15 10.95
CA GLU A 33 -11.78 11.72 9.73
C GLU A 33 -11.00 11.40 8.46
N ALA A 34 -9.71 11.05 8.57
CA ALA A 34 -8.90 10.70 7.41
C ALA A 34 -9.34 9.37 6.77
N ILE A 35 -10.08 8.52 7.50
CA ILE A 35 -10.61 7.28 6.94
C ILE A 35 -11.60 7.53 5.80
N GLU A 36 -12.34 8.65 5.86
CA GLU A 36 -13.33 9.04 4.85
C GLU A 36 -12.69 9.42 3.51
N THR A 37 -11.36 9.67 3.50
CA THR A 37 -10.62 9.96 2.26
C THR A 37 -10.36 8.71 1.43
N ILE A 38 -10.51 7.52 2.02
CA ILE A 38 -10.33 6.23 1.37
C ILE A 38 -11.70 5.81 0.82
N PRO A 39 -11.88 5.74 -0.52
CA PRO A 39 -13.16 5.36 -1.08
C PRO A 39 -13.54 3.92 -0.73
N ASP A 40 -14.84 3.66 -0.56
CA ASP A 40 -15.35 2.31 -0.32
C ASP A 40 -14.87 1.31 -1.37
N ASN A 41 -14.62 0.08 -0.92
CA ASN A 41 -14.14 -1.04 -1.74
C ASN A 41 -12.84 -0.75 -2.51
N SER A 42 -12.00 0.15 -2.01
CA SER A 42 -10.68 0.40 -2.60
C SER A 42 -9.64 -0.62 -2.14
N THR A 43 -8.84 -1.09 -3.08
CA THR A 43 -7.54 -1.70 -2.82
C THR A 43 -6.57 -0.59 -2.43
N VAL A 44 -6.17 -0.55 -1.16
CA VAL A 44 -5.18 0.41 -0.66
C VAL A 44 -3.78 -0.10 -0.99
N VAL A 45 -2.97 0.76 -1.62
CA VAL A 45 -1.58 0.46 -1.96
C VAL A 45 -0.67 1.54 -1.39
N TYR A 46 0.27 1.13 -0.55
CA TYR A 46 1.21 2.03 0.10
C TYR A 46 2.37 2.43 -0.82
N GLN A 47 2.78 3.69 -0.73
CA GLN A 47 3.90 4.30 -1.44
C GLN A 47 4.76 5.09 -0.46
N GLY A 48 6.02 5.34 -0.83
CA GLY A 48 6.95 6.06 0.04
C GLY A 48 7.25 5.27 1.32
N THR A 49 7.33 3.94 1.24
CA THR A 49 7.57 3.06 2.38
C THR A 49 9.01 3.13 2.92
N GLY A 50 9.89 3.88 2.25
CA GLY A 50 11.32 3.93 2.53
C GLY A 50 12.12 2.79 1.89
N ASP A 51 11.43 1.80 1.31
CA ASP A 51 12.03 0.71 0.54
C ASP A 51 11.68 0.85 -0.95
N LEU A 52 12.61 1.41 -1.73
CA LEU A 52 12.40 1.71 -3.15
C LEU A 52 12.02 0.49 -4.00
N TRP A 53 12.51 -0.70 -3.65
CA TRP A 53 12.14 -1.92 -4.38
C TRP A 53 10.69 -2.30 -4.09
N VAL A 54 10.25 -2.17 -2.83
CA VAL A 54 8.85 -2.40 -2.44
C VAL A 54 7.93 -1.36 -3.08
N ASP A 55 8.30 -0.08 -3.06
CA ASP A 55 7.51 0.99 -3.69
C ASP A 55 7.29 0.70 -5.19
N ALA A 56 8.33 0.21 -5.89
CA ALA A 56 8.21 -0.21 -7.28
C ALA A 56 7.28 -1.42 -7.45
N GLN A 57 7.33 -2.43 -6.58
CA GLN A 57 6.40 -3.56 -6.65
C GLN A 57 4.97 -3.17 -6.32
N ASN A 58 4.77 -2.26 -5.37
CA ASN A 58 3.47 -1.69 -5.03
C ASN A 58 2.89 -0.92 -6.22
N ALA A 59 3.71 -0.13 -6.93
CA ALA A 59 3.28 0.57 -8.14
C ALA A 59 2.84 -0.44 -9.23
N ASN A 60 3.58 -1.54 -9.39
CA ASN A 60 3.20 -2.62 -10.30
C ASN A 60 1.88 -3.29 -9.89
N LEU A 61 1.66 -3.53 -8.59
CA LEU A 61 0.41 -4.09 -8.08
C LEU A 61 -0.78 -3.15 -8.31
N ALA A 62 -0.60 -1.85 -8.03
CA ALA A 62 -1.61 -0.83 -8.30
C ALA A 62 -1.98 -0.79 -9.80
N ALA A 63 -0.99 -0.78 -10.69
CA ALA A 63 -1.24 -0.79 -12.13
C ALA A 63 -2.01 -2.06 -12.56
N GLN A 64 -1.69 -3.22 -12.00
CA GLN A 64 -2.40 -4.47 -12.29
C GLN A 64 -3.85 -4.44 -11.79
N ALA A 65 -4.08 -3.97 -10.57
CA ALA A 65 -5.41 -3.83 -9.99
C ALA A 65 -6.30 -2.89 -10.84
N ILE A 66 -5.75 -1.76 -11.31
CA ILE A 66 -6.44 -0.84 -12.23
C ILE A 66 -6.81 -1.55 -13.53
N VAL A 67 -5.88 -2.31 -14.13
CA VAL A 67 -6.15 -3.08 -15.36
C VAL A 67 -7.25 -4.14 -15.15
N ASN A 68 -7.36 -4.70 -13.94
CA ASN A 68 -8.43 -5.63 -13.56
C ASN A 68 -9.77 -4.94 -13.27
N GLY A 69 -9.83 -3.60 -13.31
CA GLY A 69 -11.03 -2.82 -12.98
C GLY A 69 -11.28 -2.63 -11.48
N GLU A 70 -10.27 -2.88 -10.64
CA GLU A 70 -10.34 -2.61 -9.20
C GLU A 70 -10.21 -1.11 -8.93
N ASN A 71 -10.89 -0.64 -7.88
CA ASN A 71 -10.70 0.72 -7.38
C ASN A 71 -9.40 0.74 -6.57
N VAL A 72 -8.42 1.57 -6.95
CA VAL A 72 -7.12 1.64 -6.27
C VAL A 72 -6.97 2.99 -5.60
N HIS A 73 -6.64 2.96 -4.32
CA HIS A 73 -6.30 4.16 -3.55
C HIS A 73 -4.81 4.10 -3.17
N LEU A 74 -4.03 5.00 -3.75
CA LEU A 74 -2.61 5.14 -3.42
C LEU A 74 -2.47 5.99 -2.16
N LEU A 75 -1.77 5.47 -1.16
CA LEU A 75 -1.44 6.20 0.07
C LEU A 75 0.06 6.37 0.18
N TYR A 76 0.52 7.62 0.29
CA TYR A 76 1.93 7.90 0.50
C TYR A 76 2.16 8.08 2.00
N LEU A 77 3.10 7.31 2.57
CA LEU A 77 3.38 7.43 4.00
C LEU A 77 3.94 8.81 4.39
N SER A 78 4.51 9.55 3.43
CA SER A 78 4.92 10.95 3.64
C SER A 78 3.76 11.90 3.95
N ASP A 79 2.53 11.50 3.67
CA ASP A 79 1.34 12.31 3.92
C ASP A 79 0.90 12.24 5.39
N PHE A 80 1.51 11.34 6.17
CA PHE A 80 1.25 11.13 7.59
C PHE A 80 2.52 11.44 8.41
N PRO A 81 2.45 12.34 9.41
CA PRO A 81 3.60 12.72 10.23
C PRO A 81 4.06 11.65 11.23
#